data_AF-A0A3M1YKQ5-F1
#
_entry.id   AF-A0A3M1YKQ5-F1
#
_cell.length_a   1.000
_cell.length_b   1.000
_cell.length_c   1.000
_cell.angle_alpha   90.00
_cell.angle_beta   90.00
_cell.angle_gamma   90.00
#
_symmetry.space_group_name_H-M   'P 1'
#
loop_
_entity.id
_entity.type
_entity.pdbx_description
1 polymer ?
#
loop_
_entity_poly.entity_id
_entity_poly.type
_entity_poly.pdbx_seq_one_letter_code
_entity_poly.pdbx_strand_id
1 'polypeptide(L)' 'MAGNRTFTMIKPDAVKAGHNGAILDKICAAGFRIVAMKLTKLSAEKAGEFYAVHKDRP' A
#
# COMPACT_ATOMS: atom_id res chain seq x y z
N MET A 1 -2.93 -23.61 -0.95
CA MET A 1 -2.72 -22.83 0.29
C MET A 1 -2.50 -21.39 -0.12
N ALA A 2 -3.34 -20.46 0.35
CA ALA A 2 -3.02 -19.04 0.27
C ALA A 2 -1.75 -18.84 1.11
N GLY A 3 -0.60 -18.61 0.46
CA GLY A 3 0.63 -18.32 1.18
C GLY A 3 0.45 -17.07 2.06
N ASN A 4 1.17 -16.97 3.18
CA ASN A 4 1.19 -15.80 4.08
C ASN A 4 1.73 -14.55 3.34
N ARG A 5 0.96 -14.02 2.40
CA ARG A 5 1.23 -12.84 1.60
C ARG A 5 0.07 -11.89 1.79
N THR A 6 0.40 -10.65 2.09
CA THR A 6 -0.56 -9.56 2.18
C THR A 6 -0.18 -8.47 1.19
N PHE A 7 -1.16 -7.66 0.83
CA PHE A 7 -0.97 -6.45 0.06
C PHE A 7 -1.01 -5.25 1.00
N THR A 8 -0.08 -4.32 0.83
CA THR A 8 -0.08 -3.04 1.54
C THR A 8 0.22 -1.91 0.56
N MET A 9 -0.24 -0.71 0.90
CA MET A 9 -0.06 0.49 0.10
C MET A 9 0.36 1.64 1.01
N ILE A 10 1.47 2.30 0.66
CA ILE A 10 1.85 3.56 1.29
C ILE A 10 1.08 4.68 0.58
N LYS A 11 0.22 5.38 1.31
CA LYS A 11 -0.68 6.40 0.76
C LYS A 11 0.09 7.67 0.32
N PRO A 12 -0.48 8.49 -0.59
CA PRO A 12 0.21 9.64 -1.16
C PRO A 12 0.68 10.69 -0.13
N ASP A 13 0.00 10.82 0.99
CA ASP A 13 0.36 11.70 2.11
C ASP A 13 1.70 11.29 2.74
N ALA A 14 1.86 10.00 3.09
CA ALA A 14 3.10 9.47 3.64
C ALA A 14 4.25 9.54 2.62
N VAL A 15 3.95 9.34 1.33
CA VAL A 15 4.93 9.50 0.25
C VAL A 15 5.40 10.95 0.15
N LYS A 16 4.48 11.93 0.15
CA LYS A 16 4.79 13.36 0.10
C LYS A 16 5.58 13.83 1.32
N ALA A 17 5.30 13.26 2.49
CA ALA A 17 6.03 13.53 3.73
C ALA A 17 7.41 12.83 3.82
N GLY A 18 7.79 12.04 2.81
CA GLY A 18 9.09 11.34 2.79
C GLY A 18 9.18 10.13 3.73
N HIS A 19 8.06 9.62 4.24
CA HIS A 19 8.04 8.52 5.22
C HIS A 19 8.20 7.11 4.62
N ASN A 20 8.35 6.99 3.29
CA ASN A 20 8.42 5.69 2.61
C ASN A 20 9.48 4.76 3.19
N GLY A 21 10.71 5.25 3.36
CA GLY A 21 11.83 4.45 3.87
C GLY A 21 11.55 3.91 5.26
N ALA A 22 11.16 4.78 6.19
CA ALA A 22 10.85 4.40 7.56
C ALA A 22 9.69 3.37 7.66
N ILE A 23 8.70 3.46 6.78
CA ILE A 23 7.59 2.48 6.73
C ILE A 23 8.10 1.12 6.22
N LEU A 24 8.91 1.11 5.16
CA LEU A 24 9.50 -0.12 4.60
C LEU A 24 10.42 -0.79 5.62
N ASP A 25 11.24 -0.02 6.32
CA ASP A 25 12.13 -0.52 7.37
C ASP A 25 11.34 -1.19 8.49
N LYS A 26 10.21 -0.59 8.92
CA LYS A 26 9.33 -1.20 9.92
C LYS A 26 8.74 -2.53 9.44
N ILE A 27 8.33 -2.62 8.17
CA ILE A 27 7.79 -3.87 7.60
C ILE A 27 8.86 -4.95 7.59
N CYS A 28 10.07 -4.63 7.14
CA CYS A 28 11.19 -5.57 7.11
C CYS A 28 11.63 -5.98 8.53
N ALA A 29 11.71 -5.03 9.47
CA ALA A 29 12.10 -5.29 10.86
C ALA A 29 11.08 -6.17 11.60
N ALA A 30 9.80 -6.12 11.20
CA ALA A 30 8.76 -7.02 11.69
C ALA A 30 8.86 -8.46 11.13
N GLY A 31 9.88 -8.75 10.31
CA GLY A 31 10.12 -10.08 9.74
C GLY A 31 9.41 -10.35 8.42
N PHE A 32 8.72 -9.37 7.83
CA PHE A 32 8.12 -9.53 6.51
C PHE A 32 9.18 -9.37 5.41
N ARG A 33 9.10 -10.25 4.40
CA ARG A 33 9.87 -10.10 3.17
C ARG A 33 9.03 -9.40 2.11
N ILE A 34 9.52 -8.28 1.61
CA ILE A 34 8.95 -7.62 0.45
C ILE A 34 9.27 -8.46 -0.80
N VAL A 35 8.23 -8.93 -1.49
CA VAL A 35 8.37 -9.77 -2.70
C VAL A 35 8.21 -8.99 -4.01
N ALA A 36 7.50 -7.87 -3.96
CA ALA A 36 7.30 -6.97 -5.09
C ALA A 36 6.94 -5.56 -4.58
N MET A 37 7.37 -4.53 -5.31
CA MET A 37 7.01 -3.15 -5.06
C MET A 37 6.77 -2.44 -6.38
N LYS A 38 5.85 -1.48 -6.37
CA LYS A 38 5.60 -0.60 -7.51
C LYS A 38 5.20 0.78 -7.00
N LEU A 39 5.95 1.81 -7.38
CA LEU A 39 5.56 3.19 -7.16
C LEU A 39 4.67 3.63 -8.33
N THR A 40 3.42 3.98 -8.05
CA THR A 40 2.48 4.42 -9.09
C THR A 40 1.68 5.61 -8.60
N LYS A 41 1.36 6.52 -9.52
CA LYS A 41 0.30 7.50 -9.32
C LYS A 41 -0.98 6.91 -9.88
N LEU A 42 -1.93 6.57 -9.01
CA LEU A 42 -3.25 6.11 -9.45
C LEU A 42 -3.99 7.30 -10.10
N SER A 43 -4.59 7.06 -11.27
CA SER A 43 -5.59 7.99 -11.81
C SER A 43 -6.83 7.97 -10.92
N ALA A 44 -7.63 9.04 -10.95
CA ALA A 44 -8.86 9.12 -10.14
C ALA A 44 -9.80 7.93 -10.39
N GLU A 45 -9.90 7.48 -11.64
CA GLU A 45 -10.68 6.30 -12.05
C GLU A 45 -10.18 5.01 -11.38
N LYS A 46 -8.87 4.74 -11.44
CA LYS A 46 -8.27 3.55 -10.81
C LYS A 46 -8.31 3.60 -9.28
N ALA A 47 -8.22 4.79 -8.70
CA ALA A 47 -8.43 4.96 -7.27
C ALA A 47 -9.88 4.64 -6.88
N GLY A 48 -10.85 5.06 -7.69
CA GLY A 48 -12.27 4.76 -7.51
C GLY A 48 -12.57 3.26 -7.56
N GLU A 49 -11.95 2.52 -8.47
CA GLU A 49 -12.06 1.05 -8.52
C GLU A 49 -11.52 0.36 -7.25
N PHE A 50 -10.40 0.86 -6.70
CA PHE A 50 -9.80 0.32 -5.47
C PHE A 50 -10.68 0.54 -4.23
N TYR A 51 -11.39 1.67 -4.18
CA TYR A 51 -12.32 2.01 -3.08
C TYR A 51 -13.77 1.60 -3.38
N ALA A 52 -14.07 1.00 -4.52
CA ALA A 52 -15.42 0.53 -4.84
C ALA A 52 -15.94 -0.52 -3.84
N VAL A 53 -15.04 -1.27 -3.20
CA VAL A 53 -15.38 -2.22 -2.11
C VAL A 53 -15.79 -1.49 -0.81
N HIS A 54 -15.44 -0.20 -0.69
CA HIS A 54 -15.79 0.66 0.44
C HIS A 54 -16.86 1.71 0.08
N LYS A 55 -17.53 1.59 -1.06
CA LYS A 55 -18.47 2.60 -1.59
C LYS A 55 -19.67 2.83 -0.67
N ASP A 56 -20.04 1.83 0.14
CA ASP A 56 -21.14 1.89 1.11
C ASP A 56 -20.70 2.25 2.54
N ARG A 57 -19.45 2.68 2.74
CA ARG A 57 -19.00 3.18 4.05
C ARG A 57 -19.05 4.71 4.06
N PRO A 58 -19.74 5.32 5.05
CA PRO A 58 -19.82 6.78 5.18
C PRO A 58 -18.45 7.43 5.43
#